data_AF-A0ABD5GPH3-F1
#
_entry.id   AF-A0ABD5GPH3-F1
#
_cell.length_a   1.000
_cell.length_b   1.000
_cell.length_c   1.000
_cell.angle_alpha   90.00
_cell.angle_beta   90.00
_cell.angle_gamma   90.00
#
_symmetry.space_group_name_H-M   'P 1'
#
loop_
_entity.id
_entity.type
_entity.pdbx_description
1 polymer ?
#
loop_
_entity_poly.entity_id
_entity_poly.type
_entity_poly.pdbx_seq_one_letter_code
_entity_poly.pdbx_strand_id
1 'polypeptide(L)'
;MVKEEGTVYAIRNPLFRMYVKIGITSDTMKKRLFSLNTSVPKDFEIIDTVRVKNYKTVEKLLHTLFKEYRYNESREFFIVSDDKIKEHFSYIRELAGIEENISLTRLKANSKSVIETDKHEHITRRQLVEFIKEEHNKKPGILRKYIGLNSSKVSARNKNFGKIKIYPNPKLAGNGRTMTVAIEKDINVYVNYSSFDISQAYRQYQLLFLRGELE
;
A
#
# COMPACT_ATOMS: atom_id res chain seq x y z
N MET A 1 7.22 -12.16 -34.86
CA MET A 1 6.85 -12.07 -33.43
C MET A 1 6.25 -10.71 -33.19
N VAL A 2 5.04 -10.62 -32.62
CA VAL A 2 4.45 -9.33 -32.24
C VAL A 2 5.29 -8.77 -31.08
N LYS A 3 5.91 -7.61 -31.27
CA LYS A 3 6.61 -6.91 -30.17
C LYS A 3 5.55 -6.50 -29.14
N GLU A 4 5.52 -7.17 -27.99
CA GLU A 4 4.70 -6.77 -26.83
C GLU A 4 5.36 -5.62 -26.07
N GLU A 5 5.66 -4.52 -26.76
CA GLU A 5 6.26 -3.34 -26.16
C GLU A 5 5.21 -2.39 -25.58
N GLY A 6 5.49 -1.83 -24.41
CA GLY A 6 4.56 -0.99 -23.70
C GLY A 6 5.15 -0.46 -22.40
N THR A 7 4.35 0.32 -21.68
CA THR A 7 4.74 0.97 -20.43
C THR A 7 4.08 0.26 -19.25
N VAL A 8 4.90 -0.14 -18.29
CA VAL A 8 4.46 -0.50 -16.94
C VAL A 8 4.53 0.76 -16.08
N TYR A 9 3.51 1.03 -15.28
CA TYR A 9 3.43 2.22 -14.45
C TYR A 9 3.01 1.91 -13.02
N ALA A 10 3.44 2.76 -12.10
CA ALA A 10 2.91 2.87 -10.76
C ALA A 10 2.35 4.28 -10.55
N ILE A 11 1.09 4.37 -10.13
CA ILE A 11 0.37 5.63 -9.93
C ILE A 11 -0.36 5.65 -8.59
N ARG A 12 -0.65 6.85 -8.08
CA ARG A 12 -1.38 7.06 -6.84
C ARG A 12 -2.47 8.10 -7.02
N ASN A 13 -3.61 7.87 -6.41
CA ASN A 13 -4.61 8.93 -6.26
C ASN A 13 -4.35 9.67 -4.93
N PRO A 14 -4.22 11.00 -4.91
CA PRO A 14 -3.92 11.73 -3.68
C PRO A 14 -5.04 11.68 -2.63
N LEU A 15 -6.28 11.34 -3.00
CA LEU A 15 -7.36 11.07 -2.04
C LEU A 15 -7.26 9.67 -1.42
N PHE A 16 -6.39 8.81 -1.95
CA PHE A 16 -6.21 7.43 -1.56
C PHE A 16 -4.74 7.13 -1.35
N ARG A 17 -4.04 7.96 -0.57
CA ARG A 17 -2.56 7.96 -0.54
C ARG A 17 -1.97 6.61 -0.18
N MET A 18 -2.66 5.81 0.63
CA MET A 18 -2.18 4.50 1.08
C MET A 18 -2.07 3.45 -0.03
N TYR A 19 -2.67 3.70 -1.19
CA TYR A 19 -2.79 2.71 -2.25
C TYR A 19 -2.03 3.16 -3.50
N VAL A 20 -1.19 2.26 -3.99
CA VAL A 20 -0.49 2.37 -5.26
C VAL A 20 -1.16 1.43 -6.25
N LYS A 21 -1.50 1.93 -7.44
CA LYS A 21 -1.91 1.09 -8.57
C LYS A 21 -0.70 0.78 -9.43
N ILE A 22 -0.45 -0.51 -9.68
CA ILE A 22 0.51 -0.96 -10.70
C ILE A 22 -0.28 -1.46 -11.90
N GLY A 23 0.02 -0.96 -13.09
CA GLY A 23 -0.67 -1.39 -14.30
C GLY A 23 0.14 -1.17 -15.57
N ILE A 24 -0.51 -1.41 -16.71
CA ILE A 24 0.12 -1.37 -18.03
C ILE A 24 -0.63 -0.52 -19.05
N THR A 25 0.09 -0.11 -20.09
CA THR A 25 -0.47 0.45 -21.32
C THR A 25 0.43 0.16 -22.52
N SER A 26 -0.19 -0.18 -23.66
CA SER A 26 0.48 -0.21 -24.97
C SER A 26 0.48 1.14 -25.69
N ASP A 27 -0.29 2.11 -25.20
CA ASP A 27 -0.34 3.48 -25.72
C ASP A 27 0.56 4.40 -24.86
N THR A 28 0.46 5.71 -25.08
CA THR A 28 1.14 6.72 -24.30
C THR A 28 0.60 6.79 -22.86
N MET A 29 1.50 7.06 -21.91
CA MET A 29 1.12 7.28 -20.51
C MET A 29 0.09 8.40 -20.35
N LYS A 30 0.19 9.46 -21.17
CA LYS A 30 -0.76 10.59 -21.17
C LYS A 30 -2.20 10.14 -21.45
N LYS A 31 -2.43 9.35 -22.51
CA LYS A 31 -3.78 8.84 -22.82
C LYS A 31 -4.29 7.88 -21.76
N ARG A 32 -3.41 7.04 -21.21
CA ARG A 32 -3.79 6.13 -20.13
C ARG A 32 -4.21 6.88 -18.87
N LEU A 33 -3.46 7.90 -18.44
CA LEU A 33 -3.84 8.75 -17.31
C LEU A 33 -5.17 9.46 -17.55
N PHE A 34 -5.35 10.04 -18.74
CA PHE A 34 -6.61 10.69 -19.09
C PHE A 34 -7.80 9.74 -18.91
N SER A 35 -7.70 8.52 -19.45
CA SER A 35 -8.74 7.49 -19.28
C SER A 35 -8.98 7.06 -17.83
N LEU A 36 -7.96 7.08 -16.98
CA LEU A 36 -8.09 6.68 -15.57
C LEU A 36 -8.67 7.80 -14.71
N ASN A 37 -8.33 9.05 -15.00
CA ASN A 37 -8.76 10.22 -14.24
C ASN A 37 -10.26 10.50 -14.39
N THR A 38 -10.91 10.09 -15.50
CA THR A 38 -12.36 10.28 -15.69
C THR A 38 -13.24 9.60 -14.64
N SER A 39 -12.69 8.62 -13.92
CA SER A 39 -13.43 7.79 -12.95
C SER A 39 -13.14 8.14 -11.48
N VAL A 40 -12.39 9.22 -11.21
CA VAL A 40 -11.97 9.60 -9.86
C VAL A 40 -12.06 11.12 -9.63
N PRO A 41 -12.30 11.61 -8.39
CA PRO A 41 -12.46 13.04 -8.13
C PRO A 41 -11.16 13.86 -8.18
N LYS A 42 -10.00 13.21 -8.03
CA LYS A 42 -8.67 13.83 -8.10
C LYS A 42 -7.77 13.00 -9.00
N ASP A 43 -7.02 13.68 -9.84
CA ASP A 43 -6.12 13.06 -10.81
C ASP A 43 -5.06 12.18 -10.16
N PHE A 44 -4.69 11.10 -10.85
CA PHE A 44 -3.58 10.25 -10.44
C PHE A 44 -2.23 10.95 -10.65
N GLU A 45 -1.35 10.81 -9.66
CA GLU A 45 0.06 11.18 -9.73
C GLU A 45 0.89 9.97 -10.17
N ILE A 46 1.87 10.19 -11.03
CA ILE A 46 2.85 9.17 -11.42
C ILE A 46 3.88 9.01 -10.31
N ILE A 47 4.06 7.78 -9.83
CA ILE A 47 5.19 7.43 -8.95
C ILE A 47 6.41 7.07 -9.80
N ASP A 48 6.21 6.16 -10.76
CA ASP A 48 7.26 5.74 -11.71
C ASP A 48 6.64 5.07 -12.95
N THR A 49 7.40 5.03 -14.05
CA THR A 49 7.05 4.35 -15.30
C THR A 49 8.29 3.74 -15.96
N VAL A 50 8.13 2.58 -16.59
CA VAL A 50 9.21 1.94 -17.35
C VAL A 50 8.66 1.31 -18.63
N ARG A 51 9.33 1.57 -19.76
CA ARG A 51 8.97 1.04 -21.07
C ARG A 51 9.81 -0.20 -21.36
N VAL A 52 9.15 -1.31 -21.67
CA VAL A 52 9.77 -2.64 -21.83
C VAL A 52 9.10 -3.42 -22.96
N LYS A 53 9.81 -4.39 -23.55
CA LYS A 53 9.36 -5.18 -24.71
C LYS A 53 8.48 -6.39 -24.38
N ASN A 54 8.27 -6.68 -23.10
CA ASN A 54 7.37 -7.71 -22.59
C ASN A 54 6.52 -7.20 -21.41
N TYR A 55 5.89 -6.03 -21.55
CA TYR A 55 5.28 -5.28 -20.44
C TYR A 55 4.18 -6.05 -19.69
N LYS A 56 3.41 -6.88 -20.38
CA LYS A 56 2.38 -7.75 -19.75
C LYS A 56 3.02 -8.77 -18.82
N THR A 57 4.15 -9.34 -19.23
CA THR A 57 4.91 -10.25 -18.38
C THR A 57 5.42 -9.49 -17.17
N VAL A 58 6.12 -8.37 -17.37
CA VAL A 58 6.70 -7.56 -16.29
C VAL A 58 5.65 -7.11 -15.25
N GLU A 59 4.46 -6.71 -15.68
CA GLU A 59 3.35 -6.41 -14.77
C GLU A 59 2.98 -7.61 -13.89
N LYS A 60 2.78 -8.79 -14.49
CA LYS A 60 2.49 -10.01 -13.74
C LYS A 60 3.62 -10.32 -12.75
N LEU A 61 4.87 -10.08 -13.14
CA LEU A 61 6.02 -10.26 -12.23
C LEU A 61 5.91 -9.33 -11.02
N LEU A 62 5.68 -8.04 -11.25
CA LEU A 62 5.51 -7.04 -10.19
C LEU A 62 4.32 -7.38 -9.28
N HIS A 63 3.17 -7.75 -9.85
CA HIS A 63 2.01 -8.19 -9.06
C HIS A 63 2.32 -9.43 -8.22
N THR A 64 3.17 -10.34 -8.72
CA THR A 64 3.61 -11.52 -7.98
C THR A 64 4.56 -11.14 -6.84
N LEU A 65 5.52 -10.24 -7.09
CA LEU A 65 6.46 -9.75 -6.08
C LEU A 65 5.74 -8.96 -4.97
N PHE A 66 4.76 -8.15 -5.33
CA PHE A 66 3.97 -7.35 -4.40
C PHE A 66 2.71 -8.07 -3.89
N LYS A 67 2.57 -9.38 -4.09
CA LYS A 67 1.36 -10.13 -3.72
C LYS A 67 0.95 -9.90 -2.26
N GLU A 68 1.90 -9.94 -1.34
CA GLU A 68 1.65 -9.72 0.09
C GLU A 68 1.23 -8.29 0.44
N TYR A 69 1.57 -7.31 -0.41
CA TYR A 69 1.18 -5.90 -0.27
C TYR A 69 -0.18 -5.60 -0.90
N ARG A 70 -0.76 -6.56 -1.64
CA ARG A 70 -1.98 -6.36 -2.40
C ARG A 70 -3.14 -6.11 -1.44
N TYR A 71 -3.88 -5.01 -1.65
CA TYR A 71 -5.01 -4.64 -0.81
C TYR A 71 -6.21 -5.59 -0.98
N ASN A 72 -6.45 -6.00 -2.23
CA ASN A 72 -7.55 -6.89 -2.61
C ASN A 72 -7.10 -7.76 -3.78
N GLU A 73 -7.33 -9.07 -3.70
CA GLU A 73 -6.90 -10.05 -4.72
C GLU A 73 -7.45 -9.74 -6.13
N SER A 74 -8.68 -9.24 -6.22
CA SER A 74 -9.36 -8.90 -7.47
C SER A 74 -8.94 -7.55 -8.05
N ARG A 75 -8.10 -6.77 -7.34
CA ARG A 75 -7.72 -5.42 -7.75
C ARG A 75 -6.20 -5.26 -7.79
N GLU A 76 -5.72 -4.32 -8.59
CA GLU A 76 -4.28 -4.08 -8.79
C GLU A 76 -3.77 -2.94 -7.90
N PHE A 77 -4.23 -2.91 -6.65
CA PHE A 77 -3.84 -1.91 -5.65
C PHE A 77 -3.00 -2.54 -4.55
N PHE A 78 -1.95 -1.83 -4.14
CA PHE A 78 -0.93 -2.30 -3.20
C PHE A 78 -0.69 -1.26 -2.10
N ILE A 79 -0.47 -1.71 -0.87
CA ILE A 79 -0.15 -0.87 0.29
C ILE A 79 1.37 -0.88 0.46
N VAL A 80 2.06 -0.05 -0.31
CA VAL A 80 3.52 -0.06 -0.41
C VAL A 80 4.06 1.37 -0.53
N SER A 81 5.28 1.60 -0.04
CA SER A 81 5.93 2.91 -0.12
C SER A 81 6.41 3.24 -1.54
N ASP A 82 6.54 4.53 -1.81
CA ASP A 82 7.05 5.07 -3.07
C ASP A 82 8.47 4.61 -3.34
N ASP A 83 9.31 4.63 -2.30
CA ASP A 83 10.72 4.26 -2.42
C ASP A 83 10.86 2.80 -2.84
N LYS A 84 10.06 1.91 -2.25
CA LYS A 84 10.05 0.50 -2.63
C LYS A 84 9.56 0.29 -4.07
N ILE A 85 8.57 1.07 -4.51
CA ILE A 85 8.13 1.06 -5.91
C ILE A 85 9.26 1.52 -6.84
N LYS A 86 9.87 2.67 -6.56
CA LYS A 86 10.94 3.27 -7.37
C LYS A 86 12.16 2.36 -7.44
N GLU A 87 12.52 1.72 -6.35
CA GLU A 87 13.60 0.72 -6.30
C GLU A 87 13.35 -0.42 -7.30
N HIS A 88 12.16 -1.02 -7.27
CA HIS A 88 11.82 -2.11 -8.20
C HIS A 88 11.73 -1.64 -9.65
N PHE A 89 11.22 -0.43 -9.90
CA PHE A 89 11.13 0.15 -11.24
C PHE A 89 12.50 0.54 -11.80
N SER A 90 13.40 1.07 -10.97
CA SER A 90 14.80 1.36 -11.34
C SER A 90 15.50 0.08 -11.78
N TYR A 91 15.35 -1.00 -11.00
CA TYR A 91 15.95 -2.29 -11.34
C TYR A 91 15.38 -2.88 -12.64
N ILE A 92 14.06 -2.79 -12.86
CA ILE A 92 13.46 -3.20 -14.14
C ILE A 92 14.03 -2.40 -15.30
N ARG A 93 14.26 -1.09 -15.12
CA ARG A 93 14.84 -0.22 -16.15
C ARG A 93 16.28 -0.61 -16.49
N GLU A 94 17.08 -0.95 -15.49
CA GLU A 94 18.44 -1.50 -15.67
C GLU A 94 18.40 -2.82 -16.45
N LEU A 95 17.55 -3.76 -16.04
CA LEU A 95 17.37 -5.04 -16.75
C LEU A 95 16.92 -4.84 -18.19
N ALA A 96 16.00 -3.90 -18.46
CA ALA A 96 15.54 -3.61 -19.81
C ALA A 96 16.63 -3.04 -20.74
N GLY A 97 17.70 -2.47 -20.17
CA GLY A 97 18.88 -2.03 -20.91
C GLY A 97 19.82 -3.18 -21.31
N ILE A 98 19.67 -4.35 -20.69
CA ILE A 98 20.55 -5.52 -20.86
C ILE A 98 19.81 -6.66 -21.57
N GLU A 99 18.56 -6.90 -21.20
CA GLU A 99 17.75 -8.03 -21.61
C GLU A 99 16.50 -7.55 -22.35
N GLU A 100 16.20 -8.19 -23.48
CA GLU A 100 14.99 -7.87 -24.25
C GLU A 100 13.71 -8.30 -23.54
N ASN A 101 13.76 -9.42 -22.79
CA ASN A 101 12.61 -10.02 -22.12
C ASN A 101 12.94 -10.37 -20.66
N ILE A 102 12.39 -9.60 -19.72
CA ILE A 102 12.62 -9.76 -18.28
C ILE A 102 11.82 -10.96 -17.72
N SER A 103 12.44 -11.75 -16.83
CA SER A 103 11.83 -12.95 -16.21
C SER A 103 11.71 -12.86 -14.68
N LEU A 104 10.81 -13.66 -14.08
CA LEU A 104 10.63 -13.75 -12.61
C LEU A 104 11.94 -14.10 -11.90
N THR A 105 12.71 -15.04 -12.46
CA THR A 105 13.94 -15.54 -11.83
C THR A 105 14.97 -14.42 -11.69
N ARG A 106 15.11 -13.58 -12.71
CA ARG A 106 15.98 -12.38 -12.66
C ARG A 106 15.50 -11.36 -11.65
N LEU A 107 14.18 -11.14 -11.57
CA LEU A 107 13.66 -10.23 -10.57
C LEU A 107 13.92 -10.74 -9.15
N LYS A 108 13.54 -11.99 -8.86
CA LYS A 108 13.72 -12.62 -7.54
C LYS A 108 15.18 -12.75 -7.09
N ALA A 109 16.11 -13.03 -8.02
CA ALA A 109 17.53 -13.22 -7.68
C ALA A 109 18.14 -11.96 -7.02
N ASN A 110 17.77 -10.76 -7.50
CA ASN A 110 18.24 -9.50 -6.90
C ASN A 110 17.30 -8.96 -5.83
N SER A 111 15.99 -9.23 -5.93
CA SER A 111 15.08 -8.94 -4.83
C SER A 111 15.44 -9.71 -3.57
N LYS A 112 16.22 -10.81 -3.62
CA LYS A 112 16.70 -11.51 -2.42
C LYS A 112 17.52 -10.62 -1.46
N SER A 113 18.20 -9.58 -1.98
CA SER A 113 18.89 -8.57 -1.16
C SER A 113 17.96 -7.50 -0.56
N VAL A 114 16.76 -7.31 -1.15
CA VAL A 114 15.74 -6.31 -0.77
C VAL A 114 14.57 -6.93 0.02
N ILE A 115 14.31 -8.22 -0.16
CA ILE A 115 13.25 -9.02 0.48
C ILE A 115 13.69 -9.52 1.86
N GLU A 116 14.99 -9.65 2.13
CA GLU A 116 15.47 -10.09 3.45
C GLU A 116 15.01 -9.19 4.61
N THR A 117 14.71 -7.92 4.34
CA THR A 117 14.15 -6.97 5.33
C THR A 117 12.62 -7.06 5.49
N ASP A 118 11.92 -7.82 4.65
CA ASP A 118 10.46 -7.99 4.69
C ASP A 118 10.02 -9.38 5.20
N LYS A 119 10.90 -10.06 5.94
CA LYS A 119 10.60 -11.32 6.67
C LYS A 119 9.63 -11.15 7.84
N HIS A 120 8.58 -10.36 7.68
CA HIS A 120 7.37 -10.49 8.50
C HIS A 120 6.34 -11.28 7.72
N GLU A 121 6.66 -12.54 7.47
CA GLU A 121 5.78 -13.52 6.85
C GLU A 121 4.43 -13.59 7.58
N HIS A 122 4.40 -13.26 8.88
CA HIS A 122 3.19 -12.91 9.62
C HIS A 122 3.46 -11.87 10.72
N ILE A 123 2.91 -10.65 10.58
CA ILE A 123 2.86 -9.69 11.69
C ILE A 123 1.83 -10.19 12.71
N THR A 124 2.23 -10.32 13.97
CA THR A 124 1.31 -10.62 15.07
C THR A 124 0.59 -9.37 15.54
N ARG A 125 -0.57 -9.55 16.18
CA ARG A 125 -1.29 -8.43 16.82
C ARG A 125 -0.42 -7.67 17.81
N ARG A 126 0.45 -8.39 18.55
CA ARG A 126 1.37 -7.82 19.53
C ARG A 126 2.36 -6.88 18.85
N GLN A 127 3.03 -7.33 17.78
CA GLN A 127 3.96 -6.52 17.00
C GLN A 127 3.29 -5.29 16.38
N LEU A 128 2.06 -5.42 15.87
CA LEU A 128 1.29 -4.27 15.41
C LEU A 128 1.09 -3.23 16.52
N VAL A 129 0.69 -3.66 17.71
CA VAL A 129 0.47 -2.78 18.86
C VAL A 129 1.76 -2.12 19.32
N GLU A 130 2.85 -2.89 19.45
CA GLU A 130 4.17 -2.40 19.86
C GLU A 130 4.65 -1.32 18.88
N PHE A 131 4.61 -1.61 17.58
CA PHE A 131 4.94 -0.64 16.52
C PHE A 131 4.13 0.66 16.63
N ILE A 132 2.81 0.57 16.77
CA ILE A 132 1.94 1.76 16.86
C ILE A 132 2.28 2.60 18.10
N LYS A 133 2.53 1.95 19.24
CA LYS A 133 2.91 2.65 20.47
C LYS A 133 4.25 3.35 20.33
N GLU A 134 5.25 2.67 19.78
CA GLU A 134 6.58 3.22 19.57
C GLU A 134 6.54 4.44 18.63
N GLU A 135 5.86 4.33 17.49
CA GLU A 135 5.77 5.44 16.54
C GLU A 135 4.89 6.58 17.05
N HIS A 136 3.83 6.29 17.81
CA HIS A 136 3.03 7.32 18.48
C HIS A 136 3.87 8.07 19.52
N ASN A 137 4.71 7.39 20.29
CA ASN A 137 5.61 8.05 21.25
C ASN A 137 6.58 9.01 20.56
N LYS A 138 7.09 8.66 19.36
CA LYS A 138 7.95 9.54 18.56
C LYS A 138 7.17 10.70 17.95
N LYS A 139 5.91 10.49 17.54
CA LYS A 139 5.09 11.46 16.80
C LYS A 139 3.64 11.51 17.34
N PRO A 140 3.42 12.03 18.57
CA PRO A 140 2.14 11.89 19.27
C PRO A 140 0.97 12.65 18.63
N GLY A 141 1.27 13.61 17.74
CA GLY A 141 0.24 14.36 17.02
C GLY A 141 -0.46 13.57 15.91
N ILE A 142 0.16 12.50 15.37
CA ILE A 142 -0.35 11.83 14.16
C ILE A 142 -1.69 11.14 14.41
N LEU A 143 -1.79 10.27 15.42
CA LEU A 143 -3.02 9.53 15.68
C LEU A 143 -4.17 10.45 16.14
N ARG A 144 -3.84 11.56 16.83
CA ARG A 144 -4.84 12.53 17.32
C ARG A 144 -5.65 13.18 16.21
N LYS A 145 -5.05 13.42 15.04
CA LYS A 145 -5.73 13.94 13.85
C LYS A 145 -6.91 13.06 13.41
N TYR A 146 -6.92 11.80 13.84
CA TYR A 146 -7.78 10.74 13.34
C TYR A 146 -8.68 10.12 14.42
N ILE A 147 -8.75 10.72 15.60
CA ILE A 147 -9.71 10.30 16.63
C ILE A 147 -11.14 10.57 16.12
N GLY A 148 -12.00 9.56 16.20
CA GLY A 148 -13.42 9.72 15.88
C GLY A 148 -13.76 9.70 14.38
N LEU A 149 -12.78 9.45 13.49
CA LEU A 149 -13.04 9.21 12.07
C LEU A 149 -14.06 8.09 11.85
N ASN A 150 -14.03 7.07 12.70
CA ASN A 150 -14.87 5.90 12.62
C ASN A 150 -16.15 6.00 13.47
N SER A 151 -16.50 7.20 13.94
CA SER A 151 -17.78 7.47 14.60
C SER A 151 -18.93 7.48 13.59
N SER A 152 -20.14 7.14 14.03
CA SER A 152 -21.34 7.08 13.19
C SER A 152 -21.62 8.38 12.43
N LYS A 153 -21.31 9.54 13.03
CA LYS A 153 -21.47 10.88 12.44
C LYS A 153 -20.51 11.20 11.28
N VAL A 154 -19.36 10.52 11.22
CA VAL A 154 -18.24 10.83 10.30
C VAL A 154 -18.10 9.75 9.20
N SER A 155 -18.85 8.65 9.33
CA SER A 155 -18.64 7.37 8.62
C SER A 155 -18.89 7.34 7.10
N ALA A 156 -19.44 8.38 6.47
CA ALA A 156 -19.70 8.35 5.04
C ALA A 156 -18.48 8.72 4.18
N ARG A 157 -17.71 9.76 4.56
CA ARG A 157 -16.48 10.19 3.85
C ARG A 157 -15.24 9.39 4.25
N ASN A 158 -15.23 8.84 5.47
CA ASN A 158 -14.03 8.27 6.10
C ASN A 158 -13.92 6.73 5.98
N LYS A 159 -14.74 6.10 5.15
CA LYS A 159 -14.64 4.65 4.81
C LYS A 159 -13.35 4.29 4.06
N ASN A 160 -12.56 5.29 3.64
CA ASN A 160 -11.42 5.13 2.74
C ASN A 160 -10.09 4.80 3.45
N PHE A 161 -10.01 4.91 4.77
CA PHE A 161 -8.78 4.69 5.55
C PHE A 161 -8.43 3.21 5.80
N GLY A 162 -9.18 2.28 5.20
CA GLY A 162 -8.91 0.85 5.25
C GLY A 162 -8.95 0.27 6.68
N LYS A 163 -7.78 -0.16 7.16
CA LYS A 163 -7.54 -0.82 8.44
C LYS A 163 -7.05 0.13 9.54
N ILE A 164 -6.93 1.43 9.28
CA ILE A 164 -6.69 2.41 10.35
C ILE A 164 -8.06 2.77 10.95
N LYS A 165 -8.25 2.40 12.22
CA LYS A 165 -9.49 2.65 12.95
C LYS A 165 -9.16 3.08 14.37
N ILE A 166 -9.49 4.33 14.68
CA ILE A 166 -9.14 5.00 15.93
C ILE A 166 -10.40 5.55 16.57
N TYR A 167 -10.56 5.26 17.86
CA TYR A 167 -11.74 5.59 18.64
C TYR A 167 -11.34 6.41 19.87
N PRO A 168 -12.16 7.39 20.28
CA PRO A 168 -11.94 8.09 21.55
C PRO A 168 -12.10 7.13 22.73
N ASN A 169 -13.08 6.24 22.67
CA ASN A 169 -13.39 5.27 23.72
C ASN A 169 -13.09 3.83 23.28
N PRO A 170 -12.84 2.90 24.22
CA PRO A 170 -12.68 1.48 23.89
C PRO A 170 -13.89 0.94 23.12
N LYS A 171 -13.63 0.21 22.03
CA LYS A 171 -14.69 -0.44 21.26
C LYS A 171 -14.89 -1.87 21.76
N LEU A 172 -16.11 -2.19 22.13
CA LEU A 172 -16.50 -3.53 22.59
C LEU A 172 -17.18 -4.32 21.47
N ALA A 173 -16.99 -5.63 21.44
CA ALA A 173 -17.78 -6.57 20.67
C ALA A 173 -19.14 -6.80 21.35
N GLY A 174 -20.09 -7.45 20.65
CA GLY A 174 -21.43 -7.74 21.21
C GLY A 174 -21.41 -8.60 22.47
N ASN A 175 -20.33 -9.35 22.71
CA ASN A 175 -20.11 -10.15 23.92
C ASN A 175 -19.29 -9.41 25.01
N GLY A 176 -19.11 -8.09 24.88
CA GLY A 176 -18.35 -7.28 25.85
C GLY A 176 -16.83 -7.34 25.72
N ARG A 177 -16.27 -8.18 24.83
CA ARG A 177 -14.81 -8.24 24.61
C ARG A 177 -14.29 -6.93 24.00
N THR A 178 -13.26 -6.35 24.60
CA THR A 178 -12.60 -5.17 24.02
C THR A 178 -11.87 -5.52 22.71
N MET A 179 -12.18 -4.77 21.64
CA MET A 179 -11.63 -4.94 20.29
C MET A 179 -10.48 -3.99 19.98
N THR A 180 -10.26 -3.01 20.86
CA THR A 180 -9.25 -1.96 20.75
C THR A 180 -8.16 -2.13 21.80
N VAL A 181 -7.01 -1.51 21.57
CA VAL A 181 -5.95 -1.32 22.55
C VAL A 181 -5.79 0.18 22.79
N ALA A 182 -5.73 0.58 24.06
CA ALA A 182 -5.40 1.95 24.43
C ALA A 182 -3.92 2.23 24.10
N ILE A 183 -3.69 3.22 23.26
CA ILE A 183 -2.35 3.73 22.92
C ILE A 183 -2.01 4.89 23.85
N GLU A 184 -2.99 5.76 24.09
CA GLU A 184 -2.91 6.91 24.97
C GLU A 184 -4.32 7.22 25.51
N LYS A 185 -4.44 8.18 26.44
CA LYS A 185 -5.75 8.68 26.88
C LYS A 185 -6.53 9.16 25.65
N ASP A 186 -7.77 8.70 25.53
CA ASP A 186 -8.69 9.01 24.43
C ASP A 186 -8.21 8.53 23.03
N ILE A 187 -7.22 7.63 22.96
CA ILE A 187 -6.72 7.03 21.71
C ILE A 187 -6.78 5.50 21.82
N ASN A 188 -7.83 4.93 21.27
CA ASN A 188 -8.08 3.49 21.23
C ASN A 188 -8.00 2.97 19.79
N VAL A 189 -7.00 2.13 19.51
CA VAL A 189 -6.78 1.57 18.17
C VAL A 189 -7.41 0.20 18.05
N TYR A 190 -8.20 -0.03 17.01
CA TYR A 190 -8.74 -1.35 16.71
C TYR A 190 -7.63 -2.30 16.27
N VAL A 191 -7.60 -3.50 16.85
CA VAL A 191 -6.57 -4.51 16.56
C VAL A 191 -7.13 -5.91 16.35
N ASN A 192 -8.46 -6.07 16.40
CA ASN A 192 -9.12 -7.37 16.21
C ASN A 192 -9.29 -7.71 14.72
N TYR A 193 -8.16 -7.98 14.07
CA TYR A 193 -8.06 -8.34 12.65
C TYR A 193 -7.77 -9.84 12.47
N SER A 194 -8.10 -10.38 11.30
CA SER A 194 -7.53 -11.65 10.81
C SER A 194 -6.02 -11.50 10.57
N SER A 195 -5.26 -12.59 10.46
CA SER A 195 -3.81 -12.51 10.22
C SER A 195 -3.46 -11.72 8.96
N PHE A 196 -4.21 -11.91 7.87
CA PHE A 196 -4.07 -11.12 6.64
C PHE A 196 -4.31 -9.63 6.90
N ASP A 197 -5.40 -9.31 7.60
CA ASP A 197 -5.77 -7.92 7.89
C ASP A 197 -4.80 -7.24 8.87
N ILE A 198 -4.14 -7.99 9.76
CA ILE A 198 -3.09 -7.46 10.63
C ILE A 198 -1.92 -6.96 9.79
N SER A 199 -1.45 -7.75 8.82
CA SER A 199 -0.37 -7.33 7.91
C SER A 199 -0.76 -6.09 7.10
N GLN A 200 -2.01 -5.99 6.64
CA GLN A 200 -2.51 -4.79 5.95
C GLN A 200 -2.55 -3.58 6.89
N ALA A 201 -3.05 -3.75 8.12
CA ALA A 201 -3.08 -2.70 9.13
C ALA A 201 -1.67 -2.20 9.43
N TYR A 202 -0.72 -3.11 9.64
CA TYR A 202 0.67 -2.78 9.90
C TYR A 202 1.26 -1.87 8.82
N ARG A 203 1.14 -2.28 7.54
CA ARG A 203 1.62 -1.47 6.42
C ARG A 203 0.95 -0.11 6.33
N GLN A 204 -0.34 -0.03 6.61
CA GLN A 204 -1.03 1.25 6.65
C GLN A 204 -0.50 2.14 7.79
N TYR A 205 -0.34 1.63 9.00
CA TYR A 205 0.25 2.40 10.09
C TYR A 205 1.68 2.84 9.76
N GLN A 206 2.50 1.98 9.16
CA GLN A 206 3.84 2.35 8.68
C GLN A 206 3.77 3.56 7.72
N LEU A 207 2.91 3.49 6.70
CA LEU A 207 2.75 4.58 5.75
C LEU A 207 2.19 5.85 6.40
N LEU A 208 1.27 5.72 7.35
CA LEU A 208 0.72 6.85 8.11
C LEU A 208 1.82 7.56 8.90
N PHE A 209 2.62 6.83 9.67
CA PHE A 209 3.70 7.43 10.46
C PHE A 209 4.85 7.95 9.61
N LEU A 210 5.10 7.33 8.45
CA LEU A 210 6.07 7.80 7.45
C LEU A 210 5.62 9.15 6.85
N ARG A 211 4.35 9.26 6.44
CA ARG A 211 3.84 10.44 5.70
C ARG A 211 3.29 11.54 6.59
N GLY A 212 2.92 11.22 7.82
CA GLY A 212 2.30 12.17 8.76
C GLY A 212 0.81 12.45 8.52
N GLU A 213 0.24 11.91 7.45
CA GLU A 213 -1.15 12.06 7.07
C GLU A 213 -1.70 10.91 6.18
N LEU A 214 -3.04 10.81 6.12
CA LEU A 214 -3.78 9.85 5.29
C LEU A 214 -4.22 10.42 3.93
N GLU A 215 -4.34 11.75 3.82
CA GLU A 215 -4.85 12.53 2.68
C GLU A 215 -3.87 13.59 2.19
#